data_AF-A0A6L3VWR3-F1
#
_entry.id   AF-A0A6L3VWR3-F1
#
_cell.length_a   1.000
_cell.length_b   1.000
_cell.length_c   1.000
_cell.angle_alpha   90.00
_cell.angle_beta   90.00
_cell.angle_gamma   90.00
#
_symmetry.space_group_name_H-M   'P 1'
#
loop_
_entity.id
_entity.type
_entity.pdbx_description
1 polymer ?
#
loop_
_entity_poly.entity_id
_entity_poly.type
_entity_poly.pdbx_seq_one_letter_code
_entity_poly.pdbx_strand_id
1 'polypeptide(L)'
;MTVFEGRLGSLGPDVDVTEPADLTMAAIQGGLLLAQVRRTPDQLRLALRGARAALEDALTPWHDAPELTADPPEWGGQRPWFAPADHGL
;
A
#
# COMPACT_ATOMS: atom_id res chain seq x y z
N MET A 1 -11.63 22.66 1.60
CA MET A 1 -11.25 21.52 2.46
C MET A 1 -11.27 20.29 1.57
N THR A 2 -10.13 19.91 1.00
CA THR A 2 -10.05 18.87 -0.04
C THR A 2 -9.80 17.53 0.64
N VAL A 3 -10.76 16.62 0.54
CA VAL A 3 -10.62 15.23 1.00
C VAL A 3 -9.67 14.54 0.04
N PHE A 4 -8.55 14.01 0.56
CA PHE A 4 -7.69 13.12 -0.20
C PHE A 4 -8.41 11.79 -0.33
N GLU A 5 -9.13 11.62 -1.44
CA GLU A 5 -9.70 10.35 -1.85
C GLU A 5 -8.53 9.43 -2.23
N GLY A 6 -8.03 8.71 -1.23
CA GLY A 6 -6.99 7.71 -1.41
C GLY A 6 -7.57 6.58 -2.25
N ARG A 7 -7.27 6.58 -3.55
CA ARG A 7 -7.56 5.45 -4.43
C ARG A 7 -6.83 4.23 -3.87
N LEU A 8 -7.55 3.31 -3.23
CA LEU A 8 -7.01 2.00 -2.87
C LEU A 8 -6.73 1.25 -4.18
N GLY A 9 -5.46 1.21 -4.58
CA GLY A 9 -4.99 0.25 -5.57
C GLY A 9 -4.87 -1.12 -4.91
N SER A 10 -5.41 -2.16 -5.54
CA SER A 10 -5.11 -3.53 -5.17
C SER A 10 -3.97 -4.03 -6.06
N LEU A 11 -3.05 -4.79 -5.47
CA LEU A 11 -2.06 -5.54 -6.25
C LEU A 11 -2.80 -6.59 -7.09
N GLY A 12 -2.41 -6.74 -8.35
CA GLY A 12 -2.98 -7.78 -9.22
C GLY A 12 -2.70 -9.18 -8.65
N PRO A 13 -3.50 -10.20 -8.99
CA PRO A 13 -3.33 -11.56 -8.46
C PRO A 13 -1.97 -12.19 -8.84
N ASP A 14 -1.36 -11.73 -9.93
CA ASP A 14 -0.06 -12.22 -10.43
C ASP A 14 1.12 -11.28 -10.07
N VAL A 15 0.88 -10.23 -9.28
CA VAL A 15 1.96 -9.34 -8.85
C VAL A 15 2.83 -10.07 -7.81
N ASP A 16 4.11 -10.24 -8.13
CA ASP A 16 5.10 -10.62 -7.13
C ASP A 16 5.26 -9.48 -6.12
N VAL A 17 4.77 -9.71 -4.91
CA VAL A 17 4.82 -8.73 -3.82
C VAL A 17 6.20 -8.62 -3.17
N THR A 18 7.10 -9.56 -3.46
CA THR A 18 8.43 -9.64 -2.86
C THR A 18 9.29 -8.46 -3.28
N GLU A 19 9.33 -8.16 -4.58
CA GLU A 19 10.15 -7.08 -5.13
C GLU A 19 9.72 -5.68 -4.62
N PRO A 20 8.41 -5.30 -4.64
CA PRO A 20 7.95 -4.05 -4.03
C PRO A 20 8.21 -3.97 -2.53
N ALA A 21 8.11 -5.10 -1.81
CA ALA A 21 8.38 -5.15 -0.37
C ALA A 21 9.87 -4.93 -0.07
N ASP A 22 10.76 -5.59 -0.81
CA ASP A 22 12.21 -5.44 -0.69
C ASP A 22 12.67 -4.02 -1.02
N LEU A 23 12.14 -3.44 -2.12
CA LEU A 23 12.40 -2.04 -2.48
C LEU A 23 11.94 -1.08 -1.39
N THR A 24 10.75 -1.30 -0.84
CA THR A 24 10.22 -0.48 0.26
C THR A 24 11.11 -0.59 1.50
N MET A 25 11.54 -1.80 1.85
CA MET A 25 12.41 -2.05 2.99
C MET A 25 13.77 -1.39 2.81
N ALA A 26 14.38 -1.53 1.63
CA ALA A 26 15.64 -0.89 1.28
C ALA A 26 15.55 0.64 1.35
N ALA A 27 14.45 1.22 0.85
CA ALA A 27 14.20 2.66 0.92
C ALA A 27 14.05 3.16 2.37
N ILE A 28 13.33 2.44 3.22
CA ILE A 28 13.21 2.76 4.65
C ILE A 28 14.57 2.70 5.33
N GLN A 29 15.29 1.58 5.17
CA GLN A 29 16.58 1.37 5.83
C GLN A 29 17.62 2.40 5.38
N GLY A 30 17.79 2.59 4.06
CA GLY A 30 18.72 3.57 3.51
C GLY A 30 18.33 5.01 3.82
N GLY A 31 17.03 5.33 3.75
CA GLY A 31 16.50 6.65 4.08
C GLY A 31 16.71 7.01 5.55
N LEU A 32 16.48 6.07 6.47
CA LEU A 32 16.73 6.25 7.91
C LEU A 32 18.22 6.43 8.20
N LEU A 33 19.09 5.61 7.61
CA LEU A 33 20.53 5.74 7.74
C LEU A 33 21.02 7.12 7.30
N LEU A 34 20.61 7.57 6.11
CA LEU A 34 20.99 8.88 5.58
C LEU A 34 20.43 10.03 6.42
N ALA A 35 19.21 9.91 6.93
CA ALA A 35 18.61 10.91 7.80
C ALA A 35 19.38 11.05 9.12
N GLN A 36 19.87 9.93 9.68
CA GLN A 36 20.71 9.93 10.89
C GLN A 36 22.08 10.56 10.62
N VAL A 37 22.74 10.18 9.53
CA VAL A 37 24.07 10.69 9.15
C VAL A 37 24.02 12.19 8.86
N ARG A 38 23.01 12.65 8.11
CA ARG A 38 22.88 14.07 7.71
C ARG A 38 22.12 14.92 8.72
N ARG A 39 21.55 14.31 9.76
CA ARG A 39 20.70 14.96 10.78
C ARG A 39 19.54 15.77 10.17
N THR A 40 18.99 15.28 9.05
CA THR A 40 17.82 15.87 8.40
C THR A 40 16.85 14.78 7.94
N PRO A 41 15.53 14.95 8.14
CA PRO A 41 14.53 14.00 7.66
C PRO A 41 14.36 13.98 6.12
N ASP A 42 14.96 14.90 5.39
CA ASP A 42 14.70 15.07 3.95
C ASP A 42 15.11 13.87 3.11
N GLN A 43 16.16 13.16 3.50
CA GLN A 43 16.61 11.95 2.80
C GLN A 43 15.61 10.80 2.95
N LEU A 44 15.01 10.64 4.13
CA LEU A 44 13.95 9.66 4.33
C LEU A 44 12.71 10.02 3.50
N ARG A 45 12.32 11.30 3.45
CA ARG A 45 11.19 11.75 2.63
C ARG A 45 11.42 11.48 1.15
N LEU A 46 12.63 11.74 0.66
CA LEU A 46 13.00 11.46 -0.73
C LEU A 46 12.94 9.96 -1.03
N ALA A 47 13.52 9.12 -0.17
CA ALA A 47 13.52 7.67 -0.33
C ALA A 47 12.08 7.11 -0.35
N LEU A 48 11.22 7.54 0.57
CA LEU A 48 9.83 7.09 0.63
C LEU A 48 9.00 7.56 -0.58
N ARG A 49 9.26 8.76 -1.12
CA ARG A 49 8.64 9.20 -2.37
C ARG A 49 9.05 8.32 -3.56
N GLY A 50 10.32 7.93 -3.62
CA GLY A 50 10.81 7.00 -4.65
C GLY A 50 10.15 5.62 -4.54
N ALA A 51 10.11 5.04 -3.34
CA ALA A 51 9.46 3.74 -3.11
C ALA A 51 7.96 3.78 -3.45
N ARG A 52 7.26 4.87 -3.11
CA ARG A 52 5.86 5.05 -3.48
C ARG A 52 5.66 5.09 -5.00
N ALA A 53 6.51 5.83 -5.73
CA ALA A 53 6.40 5.89 -7.18
C ALA A 53 6.62 4.51 -7.83
N ALA A 54 7.59 3.73 -7.33
CA ALA A 54 7.81 2.36 -7.78
C ALA A 54 6.62 1.44 -7.47
N LEU A 55 5.98 1.61 -6.30
CA LEU A 55 4.76 0.87 -5.96
C LEU A 55 3.59 1.26 -6.87
N GLU A 56 3.42 2.56 -7.16
CA GLU A 56 2.38 3.04 -8.07
C GLU A 56 2.56 2.51 -9.50
N ASP A 57 3.80 2.30 -9.94
CA ASP A 57 4.13 1.66 -11.23
C ASP A 57 3.81 0.16 -11.24
N ALA A 58 4.03 -0.53 -10.11
CA ALA A 58 3.74 -1.96 -9.95
C ALA A 58 2.23 -2.27 -9.78
N LEU A 59 1.41 -1.28 -9.46
CA LEU A 59 -0.03 -1.46 -9.28
C LEU A 59 -0.74 -1.47 -10.65
N THR A 60 -1.37 -2.60 -11.01
CA THR A 60 -2.31 -2.62 -12.13
C THR A 60 -3.49 -1.69 -11.83
N PRO A 61 -3.88 -0.78 -12.74
CA PRO A 61 -5.08 0.02 -12.56
C PRO A 61 -6.31 -0.90 -12.44
N TRP A 62 -7.14 -0.66 -11.42
CA TRP A 62 -8.40 -1.40 -11.13
C TRP A 62 -9.44 -1.39 -12.26
N HIS A 63 -9.14 -0.74 -13.39
CA HIS A 63 -9.98 -0.70 -14.58
C HIS A 63 -10.01 -2.04 -15.33
N ASP A 64 -8.96 -2.86 -15.21
CA ASP A 64 -8.83 -4.12 -15.95
C ASP A 64 -8.98 -5.37 -15.05
N ALA A 65 -9.35 -5.19 -13.78
CA ALA A 65 -9.70 -6.31 -12.92
C ALA A 65 -11.02 -6.92 -13.44
N PRO A 66 -11.08 -8.25 -13.72
CA PRO A 66 -12.33 -8.87 -14.11
C PRO A 66 -13.36 -8.58 -13.01
N GLU A 67 -14.52 -8.06 -13.42
CA GLU A 67 -15.66 -7.82 -12.55
C GLU A 67 -15.84 -9.04 -11.65
N LEU A 68 -15.72 -8.84 -10.33
CA LEU A 68 -15.78 -9.90 -9.33
C LEU A 68 -17.21 -10.47 -9.31
N THR A 69 -17.52 -11.28 -10.32
CA THR A 69 -18.75 -12.06 -10.49
C THR A 69 -18.68 -13.37 -9.70
N ALA A 70 -17.57 -13.62 -9.01
CA ALA A 70 -17.43 -14.72 -8.08
C ALA A 70 -18.12 -14.39 -6.76
N ASP A 71 -18.94 -15.33 -6.29
CA ASP A 71 -19.47 -15.35 -4.93
C ASP A 71 -18.37 -14.97 -3.92
N PRO A 72 -18.69 -14.12 -2.92
CA PRO A 72 -17.70 -13.71 -1.94
C PRO A 72 -17.11 -14.97 -1.27
N PRO A 73 -15.78 -15.06 -1.13
CA PRO A 73 -15.15 -16.19 -0.46
C PRO A 73 -15.74 -16.34 0.94
N GLU A 74 -16.14 -17.57 1.28
CA GLU A 74 -16.62 -17.95 2.61
C GLU A 74 -15.48 -17.84 3.62
N TRP A 75 -15.14 -16.62 4.02
CA TRP A 75 -14.28 -16.37 5.16
C TRP A 75 -15.06 -16.80 6.40
N GLY A 76 -14.80 -18.02 6.85
CA GLY A 76 -15.43 -18.61 8.04
C GLY A 76 -15.44 -17.62 9.20
N GLY A 77 -16.61 -17.05 9.47
CA GLY A 77 -16.98 -16.35 10.71
C GLY A 77 -16.17 -15.11 11.12
N GLN A 78 -15.23 -14.60 10.33
CA GLN A 78 -14.46 -13.40 10.70
C GLN A 78 -14.91 -12.19 9.89
N ARG A 79 -15.44 -11.18 10.61
CA ARG A 79 -15.76 -9.87 10.03
C ARG A 79 -14.49 -9.28 9.39
N PRO A 80 -14.58 -8.69 8.19
CA PRO A 80 -13.48 -7.93 7.60
C PRO A 80 -13.06 -6.82 8.58
N TRP A 81 -11.76 -6.69 8.85
CA TRP A 81 -11.21 -5.75 9.84
C TRP A 81 -11.46 -4.27 9.50
N PHE A 82 -11.93 -3.99 8.29
CA PHE A 82 -12.30 -2.66 7.80
C PHE A 82 -13.77 -2.28 8.08
N ALA A 83 -14.60 -3.23 8.51
CA ALA A 83 -16.01 -2.94 8.78
C ALA A 83 -16.12 -2.10 10.06
N PRO A 84 -16.82 -0.95 10.04
CA PRO A 84 -17.02 -0.15 11.25
C PRO A 84 -17.70 -0.99 12.33
N ALA A 85 -17.20 -0.89 13.56
CA ALA A 85 -17.82 -1.55 14.69
C ALA A 85 -19.17 -0.88 14.97
N ASP A 86 -20.27 -1.59 14.72
CA ASP A 86 -21.60 -1.17 15.17
C ASP A 86 -21.61 -1.19 16.70
N HIS A 87 -21.30 -0.06 17.31
CA HIS A 87 -21.62 0.19 18.71
C HIS A 87 -23.09 0.60 18.77
N GLY A 88 -23.97 -0.41 18.72
CA GLY A 88 -25.40 -0.24 18.95
C GLY A 88 -25.67 0.32 20.35
N LEU A 89 -26.47 1.39 20.40
CA LEU A 89 -27.21 1.84 21.57
C LEU A 89 -28.56 1.12 21.63
#